data_AF-A0AAJ1K913-F1
#
_entry.id   AF-A0AAJ1K913-F1
#
_cell.length_a   1.000
_cell.length_b   1.000
_cell.length_c   1.000
_cell.angle_alpha   90.00
_cell.angle_beta   90.00
_cell.angle_gamma   90.00
#
_symmetry.space_group_name_H-M   'P 1'
#
loop_
_entity.id
_entity.type
_entity.pdbx_description
1 polymer ?
#
loop_
_entity_poly.entity_id
_entity_poly.type
_entity_poly.pdbx_seq_one_letter_code
_entity_poly.pdbx_strand_id
1 'polypeptide(L)'
;MALTINSSMFTYFKSVIRKYFRDEYRWRYDDGKGIIRYYKGKRNLKEIEFIVSTVFGELSNVIQKGYYFNLEDECIGGYIIIHLYVDADFNGMNQGTKGDYLYCKFSLFEDTYSTDQSGDLDYLVEEDWMKSC
;
A
#
# COMPACT_ATOMS: atom_id res chain seq x y z
N MET A 1 20.16 -9.22 -13.89
CA MET A 1 19.54 -10.35 -13.17
C MET A 1 18.23 -9.80 -12.64
N ALA A 2 17.08 -10.27 -13.13
CA ALA A 2 15.80 -9.78 -12.61
C ALA A 2 15.64 -10.30 -11.17
N LEU A 3 15.59 -9.41 -10.19
CA LEU A 3 15.28 -9.78 -8.81
C LEU A 3 13.80 -10.18 -8.76
N THR A 4 13.53 -11.46 -8.52
CA THR A 4 12.16 -11.99 -8.36
C THR A 4 11.89 -12.27 -6.89
N ILE A 5 10.68 -11.96 -6.43
CA ILE A 5 10.22 -12.28 -5.07
C ILE A 5 9.23 -13.43 -5.13
N ASN A 6 9.22 -14.30 -4.12
CA ASN A 6 8.20 -15.34 -3.99
C ASN A 6 7.05 -14.91 -3.06
N SER A 7 6.00 -15.73 -2.98
CA SER A 7 4.80 -15.44 -2.19
C SER A 7 5.06 -15.19 -0.70
N SER A 8 6.05 -15.87 -0.11
CA SER A 8 6.44 -15.74 1.30
C SER A 8 7.15 -14.41 1.54
N MET A 9 8.09 -14.04 0.66
CA MET A 9 8.76 -12.73 0.69
C MET A 9 7.75 -11.60 0.48
N PHE A 10 6.86 -11.74 -0.49
CA PHE A 10 5.81 -10.75 -0.74
C PHE A 10 4.92 -10.53 0.49
N THR A 11 4.50 -11.62 1.15
CA THR A 11 3.72 -11.56 2.39
C THR A 11 4.51 -10.90 3.52
N TYR A 12 5.80 -11.23 3.64
CA TYR A 12 6.69 -10.60 4.61
C TYR A 12 6.84 -9.09 4.37
N PHE A 13 7.04 -8.65 3.13
CA PHE A 13 7.15 -7.23 2.78
C PHE A 13 5.88 -6.44 3.09
N LYS A 14 4.70 -6.98 2.77
CA LYS A 14 3.43 -6.37 3.21
C LYS A 14 3.34 -6.26 4.72
N SER A 15 3.82 -7.27 5.46
CA SER A 15 3.87 -7.25 6.93
C SER A 15 4.83 -6.18 7.46
N VAL A 16 5.99 -5.97 6.83
CA VAL A 16 6.94 -4.90 7.18
C VAL A 16 6.30 -3.52 7.05
N ILE A 17 5.64 -3.23 5.93
CA ILE A 17 4.96 -1.94 5.73
C ILE A 17 3.80 -1.79 6.71
N ARG A 18 3.01 -2.85 6.93
CA ARG A 18 1.92 -2.82 7.92
C ARG A 18 2.42 -2.55 9.33
N LYS A 19 3.55 -3.12 9.73
CA LYS A 19 4.18 -2.84 11.03
C LYS A 19 4.67 -1.39 11.10
N TYR A 20 5.29 -0.89 10.03
CA TYR A 20 5.72 0.52 9.95
C TYR A 20 4.56 1.48 10.20
N PHE A 21 3.39 1.26 9.59
CA PHE A 21 2.22 2.11 9.81
C PHE A 21 1.36 1.73 11.01
N ARG A 22 1.65 0.66 11.75
CA ARG A 22 0.96 0.33 13.00
C ARG A 22 1.76 0.66 14.25
N ASP A 23 2.95 1.22 14.08
CA ASP A 23 3.77 1.70 15.18
C ASP A 23 3.06 2.87 15.89
N GLU A 24 2.61 2.63 17.12
CA GLU A 24 1.82 3.56 17.93
C GLU A 24 2.50 4.92 18.10
N TYR A 25 3.83 4.99 18.09
CA TYR A 25 4.56 6.27 18.21
C TYR A 25 4.39 7.19 16.99
N ARG A 26 3.94 6.64 15.85
CA ARG A 26 3.67 7.43 14.65
C ARG A 26 2.27 7.99 14.63
N TRP A 27 1.38 7.49 15.47
CA TRP A 27 0.02 7.99 15.58
C TRP A 27 -0.12 8.84 16.84
N ARG A 28 -0.56 10.08 16.65
CA ARG A 28 -0.78 11.02 17.74
C ARG A 28 -2.25 11.02 18.11
N TYR A 29 -2.53 10.98 19.41
CA TYR A 29 -3.89 11.16 19.89
C TYR A 29 -4.33 12.62 19.65
N ASP A 30 -5.52 12.78 19.06
CA ASP A 30 -6.16 14.08 18.85
C ASP A 30 -7.25 14.27 19.90
N ASP A 31 -6.92 15.03 20.95
CA ASP A 31 -7.81 15.31 22.08
C ASP A 31 -9.13 15.96 21.65
N GLY A 32 -9.14 16.72 20.54
CA GLY A 32 -10.32 17.42 20.06
C GLY A 32 -11.35 16.50 19.39
N LYS A 33 -10.92 15.33 18.90
CA LYS A 33 -11.79 14.34 18.23
C LYS A 33 -11.87 12.99 18.95
N GLY A 34 -11.06 12.78 19.98
CA GLY A 34 -11.01 11.53 20.72
C GLY A 34 -10.49 10.33 19.90
N ILE A 35 -9.67 10.58 18.87
CA ILE A 35 -9.17 9.56 17.95
C ILE A 35 -7.65 9.64 17.75
N ILE A 36 -7.04 8.49 17.46
CA ILE A 36 -5.63 8.35 17.12
C ILE A 36 -5.44 8.69 15.64
N ARG A 37 -4.49 9.57 15.31
CA ARG A 37 -4.26 10.10 13.95
C ARG A 37 -2.81 10.03 13.51
N TYR A 38 -2.56 9.66 12.25
CA TYR A 38 -1.21 9.63 11.67
C TYR A 38 -0.77 11.05 11.23
N TYR A 39 -1.25 11.53 10.08
CA TYR A 39 -1.04 12.89 9.57
C TYR A 39 -2.21 13.32 8.65
N LYS A 40 -2.47 14.63 8.54
CA LYS A 40 -3.50 15.20 7.64
C LYS A 40 -2.96 15.34 6.20
N GLY A 41 -3.67 14.77 5.23
CA GLY A 41 -3.58 15.13 3.81
C GLY A 41 -2.30 14.72 3.06
N LYS A 42 -1.71 15.66 2.30
CA LYS A 42 -0.72 15.37 1.23
C LYS A 42 0.56 14.65 1.68
N ARG A 43 0.88 14.68 2.98
CA ARG A 43 2.05 13.97 3.53
C ARG A 43 1.88 12.45 3.50
N ASN A 44 0.65 11.94 3.54
CA ASN A 44 0.39 10.50 3.54
C ASN A 44 0.93 9.83 2.28
N LEU A 45 0.76 10.47 1.11
CA LEU A 45 1.31 9.95 -0.13
C LEU A 45 2.84 9.88 -0.12
N LYS A 46 3.52 10.92 0.37
CA LYS A 46 4.99 10.93 0.47
C LYS A 46 5.49 9.82 1.38
N GLU A 47 4.79 9.56 2.46
CA GLU A 47 5.18 8.54 3.43
C GLU A 47 4.96 7.13 2.89
N ILE A 48 3.85 6.89 2.19
CA ILE A 48 3.62 5.65 1.47
C ILE A 48 4.70 5.46 0.41
N GLU A 49 4.97 6.47 -0.40
CA GLU A 49 5.96 6.41 -1.47
C GLU A 49 7.37 6.09 -0.92
N PHE A 50 7.76 6.72 0.20
CA PHE A 50 9.01 6.44 0.88
C PHE A 50 9.12 4.98 1.35
N ILE A 51 8.13 4.47 2.09
CA ILE A 51 8.24 3.12 2.64
C ILE A 51 8.07 2.04 1.57
N VAL A 52 7.20 2.25 0.56
CA VAL A 52 7.01 1.30 -0.54
C VAL A 52 8.28 1.24 -1.40
N SER A 53 8.90 2.38 -1.73
CA SER A 53 10.19 2.39 -2.44
C SER A 53 11.33 1.79 -1.61
N THR A 54 11.31 1.95 -0.28
CA THR A 54 12.31 1.31 0.60
C THR A 54 12.16 -0.22 0.65
N VAL A 55 10.93 -0.72 0.69
CA VAL A 55 10.65 -2.16 0.86
C VAL A 55 10.67 -2.92 -0.45
N PHE A 56 10.04 -2.36 -1.50
CA PHE A 56 9.95 -3.01 -2.81
C PHE A 56 11.01 -2.52 -3.78
N GLY A 57 11.45 -1.27 -3.71
CA GLY A 57 12.52 -0.73 -4.55
C GLY A 57 12.37 -1.10 -6.03
N GLU A 58 13.42 -1.70 -6.60
CA GLU A 58 13.49 -2.14 -7.99
C GLU A 58 12.64 -3.39 -8.31
N LEU A 59 12.01 -4.01 -7.31
CA LEU A 59 11.18 -5.23 -7.48
C LEU A 59 9.79 -4.92 -8.07
N SER A 60 9.39 -3.65 -8.08
CA SER A 60 8.04 -3.23 -8.47
C SER A 60 8.05 -1.96 -9.28
N ASN A 61 7.06 -1.80 -10.15
CA ASN A 61 6.79 -0.56 -10.86
C ASN A 61 5.60 0.15 -10.24
N VAL A 62 5.70 1.45 -9.98
CA VAL A 62 4.56 2.27 -9.60
C VAL A 62 3.69 2.51 -10.84
N ILE A 63 2.45 2.03 -10.83
CA ILE A 63 1.51 2.18 -11.94
C ILE A 63 0.65 3.42 -11.75
N GLN A 64 0.22 3.67 -10.52
CA GLN A 64 -0.64 4.81 -10.21
C GLN A 64 -0.39 5.27 -8.78
N LYS A 65 -0.51 6.57 -8.54
CA LYS A 65 -0.51 7.14 -7.19
C LYS A 65 -1.37 8.39 -7.16
N GLY A 66 -1.87 8.73 -5.99
CA GLY A 66 -2.75 9.88 -5.87
C GLY A 66 -3.25 10.11 -4.46
N TYR A 67 -4.33 10.90 -4.39
CA TYR A 67 -4.95 11.31 -3.14
C TYR A 67 -6.41 10.88 -3.08
N TYR A 68 -6.87 10.65 -1.86
CA TYR A 68 -8.28 10.51 -1.55
C TYR A 68 -8.87 11.85 -1.13
N PHE A 69 -10.06 12.15 -1.63
CA PHE A 69 -10.81 13.34 -1.26
C PHE A 69 -12.17 12.96 -0.68
N ASN A 70 -12.61 13.67 0.36
CA ASN A 70 -13.97 13.52 0.88
C ASN A 70 -14.98 14.35 0.05
N LEU A 71 -16.26 14.32 0.46
CA LEU A 71 -17.34 15.08 -0.20
C LEU A 71 -17.17 16.61 -0.12
N GLU A 72 -16.31 17.11 0.76
CA GLU A 72 -15.99 18.53 0.93
C GLU A 72 -14.71 18.93 0.15
N ASP A 73 -14.21 18.06 -0.74
CA ASP A 73 -12.94 18.21 -1.45
C ASP A 73 -11.71 18.37 -0.53
N GLU A 74 -11.79 17.91 0.72
CA GLU A 74 -10.63 17.81 1.60
C GLU A 74 -9.80 16.56 1.30
N CYS A 75 -8.48 16.72 1.19
CA CYS A 75 -7.55 15.60 1.05
C CYS A 75 -7.45 14.83 2.38
N ILE A 76 -7.97 13.59 2.40
CA ILE A 76 -8.04 12.75 3.62
C ILE A 76 -7.04 11.58 3.61
N GLY A 77 -6.36 11.34 2.50
CA GLY A 77 -5.40 10.24 2.41
C GLY A 77 -4.62 10.22 1.10
N GLY A 78 -3.75 9.24 0.98
CA GLY A 78 -2.98 8.96 -0.23
C GLY A 78 -3.00 7.46 -0.57
N TYR A 79 -2.72 7.15 -1.83
CA TYR A 79 -2.53 5.78 -2.29
C TYR A 79 -1.37 5.66 -3.27
N ILE A 80 -0.79 4.47 -3.32
CA ILE A 80 0.10 4.02 -4.38
C ILE A 80 -0.32 2.62 -4.82
N ILE A 81 -0.34 2.37 -6.13
CA ILE A 81 -0.53 1.07 -6.73
C ILE A 81 0.78 0.68 -7.41
N ILE A 82 1.33 -0.44 -6.99
CA ILE A 82 2.50 -1.05 -7.62
C ILE A 82 2.09 -2.28 -8.41
N HIS A 83 2.90 -2.63 -9.40
CA HIS A 83 2.79 -3.85 -10.18
C HIS A 83 4.12 -4.60 -10.11
N LEU A 84 4.04 -5.89 -9.79
CA LEU A 84 5.20 -6.74 -9.59
C LEU A 84 4.87 -8.19 -9.93
N TYR A 85 5.90 -8.94 -10.29
CA TYR A 85 5.82 -10.39 -10.45
C TYR A 85 6.07 -11.06 -9.10
N VAL A 86 5.18 -11.96 -8.70
CA VAL A 86 5.35 -12.79 -7.50
C VAL A 86 5.43 -14.24 -7.91
N ASP A 87 6.59 -14.85 -7.65
CA ASP A 87 6.82 -16.26 -7.93
C ASP A 87 6.10 -17.16 -6.92
N ALA A 88 5.75 -18.35 -7.36
CA ALA A 88 5.17 -19.36 -6.48
C ALA A 88 6.23 -19.85 -5.48
N ASP A 89 5.86 -20.01 -4.21
CA ASP A 89 6.64 -20.86 -3.32
C ASP A 89 6.32 -22.33 -3.58
N PHE A 90 7.35 -23.16 -3.55
CA PHE A 90 7.24 -24.61 -3.58
C PHE A 90 7.76 -25.19 -2.26
N ASN A 91 7.19 -24.73 -1.14
CA ASN A 91 7.72 -25.04 0.21
C ASN A 91 6.82 -26.04 0.97
N GLY A 92 6.21 -27.00 0.27
CA GLY A 92 5.42 -28.09 0.85
C GLY A 92 4.04 -27.71 1.44
N MET A 93 3.88 -26.52 2.01
CA MET A 93 2.61 -25.98 2.55
C MET A 93 1.88 -25.06 1.57
N ASN A 94 2.61 -24.23 0.83
CA ASN A 94 2.06 -23.43 -0.26
C ASN A 94 2.59 -24.05 -1.56
N GLN A 95 1.69 -24.55 -2.42
CA GLN A 95 2.03 -25.02 -3.75
C GLN A 95 1.27 -24.15 -4.75
N GLY A 96 1.88 -23.02 -5.11
CA GLY A 96 1.45 -22.29 -6.30
C GLY A 96 1.86 -23.07 -7.55
N THR A 97 1.03 -23.09 -8.59
CA THR A 97 1.34 -23.82 -9.84
C THR A 97 2.32 -23.05 -10.73
N LYS A 98 2.35 -21.71 -10.62
CA LYS A 98 3.24 -20.80 -11.33
C LYS A 98 3.20 -19.42 -10.67
N GLY A 99 4.26 -18.63 -10.77
CA GLY A 99 4.22 -17.20 -10.44
C GLY A 99 3.32 -16.39 -11.37
N ASP A 100 2.86 -15.24 -10.89
CA ASP A 100 2.00 -14.34 -11.64
C ASP A 100 2.29 -12.87 -11.36
N TYR A 101 1.88 -12.01 -12.28
CA TYR A 101 1.87 -10.57 -12.09
C TYR A 101 0.63 -10.16 -11.28
N LEU A 102 0.83 -9.25 -10.32
CA LEU A 102 -0.27 -8.71 -9.53
C LEU A 102 -0.08 -7.22 -9.26
N TYR A 103 -1.21 -6.57 -9.04
CA TYR A 103 -1.28 -5.20 -8.55
C TYR A 103 -1.45 -5.22 -7.04
N CYS A 104 -0.74 -4.32 -6.36
CA CYS A 104 -0.84 -4.14 -4.91
C CYS A 104 -1.03 -2.66 -4.61
N LYS A 105 -2.13 -2.35 -3.93
CA LYS A 105 -2.51 -1.00 -3.53
C LYS A 105 -2.23 -0.80 -2.05
N PHE A 106 -1.50 0.25 -1.73
CA PHE A 106 -1.27 0.70 -0.36
C PHE A 106 -2.02 2.02 -0.17
N SER A 107 -2.86 2.08 0.86
CA SER A 107 -3.64 3.26 1.19
C SER A 107 -3.34 3.71 2.61
N LEU A 108 -3.20 5.01 2.80
CA LEU A 108 -2.95 5.64 4.10
C LEU A 108 -3.85 6.85 4.25
N PHE A 109 -4.73 6.77 5.24
CA PHE A 109 -5.67 7.79 5.65
C PHE A 109 -5.24 8.39 6.99
N GLU A 110 -5.96 9.42 7.45
CA GLU A 110 -5.71 10.05 8.75
C GLU A 110 -5.79 9.06 9.93
N ASP A 111 -6.65 8.06 9.83
CA ASP A 111 -7.07 7.15 10.91
C ASP A 111 -6.80 5.66 10.61
N THR A 112 -6.41 5.32 9.37
CA THR A 112 -6.21 3.93 8.98
C THR A 112 -5.16 3.73 7.89
N TYR A 113 -4.63 2.51 7.83
CA TYR A 113 -3.77 2.01 6.77
C TYR A 113 -4.34 0.68 6.27
N SER A 114 -4.40 0.52 4.94
CA SER A 114 -4.84 -0.72 4.30
C SER A 114 -3.90 -1.16 3.17
N THR A 115 -4.00 -2.44 2.83
CA THR A 115 -3.29 -3.03 1.69
C THR A 115 -4.20 -4.02 1.00
N ASP A 116 -4.40 -3.80 -0.29
CA ASP A 116 -5.27 -4.58 -1.15
C ASP A 116 -4.47 -5.09 -2.35
N GLN A 117 -4.87 -6.23 -2.91
CA GLN A 117 -4.19 -6.82 -4.08
C GLN A 117 -5.19 -7.45 -5.04
N SER A 118 -4.86 -7.40 -6.33
CA SER A 118 -5.70 -7.97 -7.38
C SER A 118 -4.84 -8.35 -8.60
N GLY A 119 -5.26 -9.35 -9.36
CA GLY A 119 -4.71 -9.61 -10.69
C GLY A 119 -5.21 -8.62 -11.75
N ASP A 120 -6.23 -7.84 -11.42
CA ASP A 120 -6.89 -6.87 -12.29
C ASP A 120 -6.92 -5.50 -11.60
N LEU A 121 -6.36 -4.49 -12.29
CA LEU A 121 -6.17 -3.14 -11.80
C LEU A 121 -7.49 -2.45 -11.50
N ASP A 122 -8.55 -2.75 -12.25
CA ASP A 122 -9.84 -2.07 -12.15
C ASP A 122 -10.48 -2.30 -10.77
N TYR A 123 -10.24 -3.45 -10.14
CA TYR A 123 -10.70 -3.73 -8.77
C TYR A 123 -9.97 -2.92 -7.69
N LEU A 124 -8.86 -2.26 -8.02
CA LEU A 124 -8.10 -1.44 -7.08
C LEU A 124 -8.36 0.06 -7.27
N VAL A 125 -8.99 0.47 -8.37
CA VAL A 125 -9.25 1.87 -8.68
C VAL A 125 -10.71 2.19 -8.39
N GLU A 126 -10.96 3.06 -7.42
CA GLU A 126 -12.27 3.59 -7.09
C GLU A 126 -12.34 5.05 -7.56
N GLU A 127 -12.85 5.27 -8.77
CA GLU A 127 -12.79 6.56 -9.47
C GLU A 127 -13.49 7.71 -8.72
N ASP A 128 -14.53 7.40 -7.94
CA ASP A 128 -15.35 8.42 -7.26
C ASP A 128 -14.59 9.21 -6.19
N TRP A 129 -13.57 8.59 -5.56
CA TRP A 129 -12.86 9.18 -4.41
C TRP A 129 -11.35 9.31 -4.63
N MET A 130 -10.82 8.73 -5.71
CA MET A 130 -9.39 8.73 -6.04
C MET A 130 -9.09 9.72 -7.15
N LYS A 131 -8.24 10.71 -6.86
CA LYS A 131 -7.66 11.59 -7.90
C LYS A 131 -6.19 11.23 -8.10
N SER A 132 -5.86 10.72 -9.28
CA SER A 132 -4.47 10.46 -9.68
C SER A 132 -3.69 11.75 -9.81
N CYS A 133 -2.41 11.71 -9.45
CA CYS A 133 -1.49 12.85 -9.58
C CYS A 133 -0.59 12.70 -10.81
#